data_AF-A0A849IY48-F1
#
_entry.id   AF-A0A849IY48-F1
#
_cell.length_a   1.000
_cell.length_b   1.000
_cell.length_c   1.000
_cell.angle_alpha   90.00
_cell.angle_beta   90.00
_cell.angle_gamma   90.00
#
_symmetry.space_group_name_H-M   'P 1'
#
loop_
_entity.id
_entity.type
_entity.pdbx_description
1 polymer ?
#
loop_
_entity_poly.entity_id
_entity_poly.type
_entity_poly.pdbx_seq_one_letter_code
_entity_poly.pdbx_strand_id
1 'polypeptide(L)'
;MRAPNHPEAEVERTLATLAGERIACIELTDIWARHRADLRVLALTSRGPADLITLRPPGQFPGGPRAGPPGRAGRPVPSPPAGAATWSRVSMLSTAAYATGRGPQIGARQRPPMGGGPFDDPLIRLLTTGGRLGDRLAAQVAAIWAERLATGDPSAGGKYPALSAALYGRASAAVRAWLGDPRIDVAVEMIPATERPSISRGESGITAALPFAWISEVWTPGLAVLLGRFTLRTLESDHRHLVLETVGSGLGPTRALTIGL
;
A
#
# COMPACT_ATOMS: atom_id res chain seq x y z
N MET A 1 -7.68 -12.88 -8.68
CA MET A 1 -8.09 -11.60 -9.33
C MET A 1 -7.35 -11.50 -10.66
N ARG A 2 -8.06 -11.41 -11.79
CA ARG A 2 -7.46 -11.26 -13.13
C ARG A 2 -7.27 -9.77 -13.45
N ALA A 3 -6.40 -9.44 -14.41
CA ALA A 3 -6.37 -8.09 -14.99
C ALA A 3 -7.78 -7.69 -15.45
N PRO A 4 -8.11 -6.39 -15.59
CA PRO A 4 -9.36 -5.97 -16.21
C PRO A 4 -9.47 -6.69 -17.57
N ASN A 5 -10.43 -7.60 -17.71
CA ASN A 5 -10.63 -8.35 -18.94
C ASN A 5 -11.10 -7.35 -20.00
N HIS A 6 -10.20 -6.97 -20.90
CA HIS A 6 -10.55 -6.29 -22.14
C HIS A 6 -10.71 -7.39 -23.20
N PRO A 7 -11.95 -7.85 -23.48
CA PRO A 7 -12.19 -9.02 -24.33
C PRO A 7 -11.64 -8.85 -25.76
N GLU A 8 -11.36 -7.60 -26.17
CA GLU A 8 -10.83 -7.25 -27.48
C GLU A 8 -9.32 -6.93 -27.47
N ALA A 9 -8.62 -7.10 -26.35
CA ALA A 9 -7.21 -6.69 -26.20
C ALA A 9 -6.26 -7.28 -27.25
N GLU A 10 -6.55 -8.47 -27.76
CA GLU A 10 -5.72 -9.15 -28.76
C GLU A 10 -5.92 -8.59 -30.17
N VAL A 11 -7.17 -8.23 -30.50
CA VAL A 11 -7.51 -7.54 -31.75
C VAL A 11 -6.92 -6.13 -31.74
N GLU A 12 -7.07 -5.41 -30.63
CA GLU A 12 -6.49 -4.07 -30.46
C GLU A 12 -4.96 -4.10 -30.48
N ARG A 13 -4.30 -5.13 -29.91
CA ARG A 13 -2.86 -5.34 -30.05
C ARG A 13 -2.43 -5.50 -31.50
N THR A 14 -3.19 -6.28 -32.26
CA THR A 14 -2.89 -6.53 -33.67
C THR A 14 -3.06 -5.25 -34.49
N LEU A 15 -4.12 -4.48 -34.24
CA LEU A 15 -4.39 -3.21 -34.91
C LEU A 15 -3.36 -2.13 -34.53
N ALA A 16 -2.99 -2.02 -33.26
CA ALA A 16 -1.95 -1.11 -32.78
C ALA A 16 -0.59 -1.40 -33.44
N THR A 17 -0.24 -2.67 -33.55
CA THR A 17 1.00 -3.13 -34.21
C THR A 17 1.00 -2.80 -35.70
N LEU A 18 -0.13 -2.95 -36.38
CA LEU A 18 -0.28 -2.59 -37.80
C LEU A 18 -0.28 -1.08 -38.03
N ALA A 19 -0.80 -0.29 -37.09
CA ALA A 19 -0.84 1.18 -37.16
C ALA A 19 0.47 1.84 -36.69
N GLY A 20 1.39 1.08 -36.08
CA GLY A 20 2.60 1.64 -35.45
C GLY A 20 2.33 2.49 -34.21
N GLU A 21 1.11 2.41 -33.66
CA GLU A 21 0.69 3.20 -32.50
C GLU A 21 0.81 2.40 -31.20
N ARG A 22 1.22 3.05 -30.11
CA ARG A 22 1.24 2.45 -28.77
C ARG A 22 0.01 2.86 -28.00
N ILE A 23 -0.92 1.92 -27.79
CA ILE A 23 -2.13 2.16 -27.02
C ILE A 23 -1.83 2.01 -25.53
N ALA A 24 -2.11 3.05 -24.74
CA ALA A 24 -1.77 3.10 -23.32
C ALA A 24 -2.39 1.97 -22.49
N CYS A 25 -3.60 1.50 -22.83
CA CYS A 25 -4.24 0.37 -22.15
C CYS A 25 -3.49 -0.95 -22.38
N ILE A 26 -2.98 -1.18 -23.59
CA ILE A 26 -2.21 -2.37 -23.96
C ILE A 26 -0.87 -2.35 -23.23
N GLU A 27 -0.15 -1.23 -23.28
CA GLU A 27 1.12 -1.07 -22.54
C GLU A 27 0.92 -1.40 -21.06
N LEU A 28 -0.16 -0.89 -20.45
CA LEU A 28 -0.51 -1.14 -19.06
C LEU A 28 -0.75 -2.63 -18.78
N THR A 29 -1.51 -3.32 -19.64
CA THR A 29 -1.75 -4.78 -19.48
C THR A 29 -0.48 -5.60 -19.65
N ASP A 30 0.42 -5.20 -20.55
CA ASP A 30 1.67 -5.92 -20.79
C ASP A 30 2.66 -5.70 -19.64
N ILE A 31 2.76 -4.48 -19.11
CA ILE A 31 3.54 -4.19 -17.89
C ILE A 31 2.96 -5.00 -16.72
N TRP A 32 1.64 -5.01 -16.54
CA TRP A 32 0.99 -5.81 -15.50
C TRP A 32 1.35 -7.30 -15.64
N ALA A 33 1.21 -7.87 -16.83
CA ALA A 33 1.50 -9.28 -17.09
C ALA A 33 2.96 -9.64 -16.77
N ARG A 34 3.91 -8.76 -17.10
CA ARG A 34 5.34 -8.93 -16.79
C ARG A 34 5.63 -8.88 -15.28
N HIS A 35 4.92 -8.04 -14.52
CA HIS A 35 5.18 -7.82 -13.10
C HIS A 35 4.25 -8.56 -12.14
N ARG A 36 3.31 -9.39 -12.63
CA ARG A 36 2.32 -10.10 -11.81
C ARG A 36 2.89 -10.99 -10.70
N ALA A 37 4.16 -11.39 -10.78
CA ALA A 37 4.86 -12.16 -9.77
C ALA A 37 6.19 -11.50 -9.32
N ASP A 38 6.40 -10.22 -9.66
CA ASP A 38 7.63 -9.50 -9.35
C ASP A 38 7.58 -8.91 -7.94
N LEU A 39 8.44 -9.40 -7.03
CA LEU A 39 8.50 -8.93 -5.65
C LEU A 39 8.91 -7.47 -5.49
N ARG A 40 9.52 -6.85 -6.53
CA ARG A 40 9.79 -5.41 -6.52
C ARG A 40 8.50 -4.60 -6.37
N VAL A 41 7.37 -5.11 -6.85
CA VAL A 41 6.05 -4.50 -6.62
C VAL A 41 5.79 -4.33 -5.12
N LEU A 42 6.09 -5.35 -4.31
CA LEU A 42 5.84 -5.29 -2.86
C LEU A 42 6.81 -4.37 -2.11
N ALA A 43 7.99 -4.10 -2.69
CA ALA A 43 8.96 -3.17 -2.14
C ALA A 43 8.64 -1.70 -2.50
N LEU A 44 8.09 -1.48 -3.70
CA LEU A 44 7.83 -0.14 -4.25
C LEU A 44 6.42 0.39 -3.94
N THR A 45 5.48 -0.49 -3.60
CA THR A 45 4.13 -0.09 -3.17
C THR A 45 4.12 0.35 -1.71
N SER A 46 3.23 1.30 -1.38
CA SER A 46 3.02 1.76 -0.02
C SER A 46 2.77 0.58 0.93
N ARG A 47 3.28 0.66 2.15
CA ARG A 47 3.05 -0.32 3.23
C ARG A 47 1.81 0.00 4.06
N GLY A 48 1.11 1.11 3.75
CA GLY A 48 -0.12 1.55 4.41
C GLY A 48 -0.16 3.07 4.60
N PRO A 49 -1.22 3.61 5.23
CA PRO A 49 -1.39 5.06 5.42
C PRO A 49 -0.32 5.70 6.30
N ALA A 50 0.34 4.93 7.15
CA ALA A 50 1.49 5.37 7.94
C ALA A 50 2.81 5.41 7.14
N ASP A 51 2.81 4.86 5.92
CA ASP A 51 3.95 4.79 5.00
C ASP A 51 3.69 5.71 3.79
N LEU A 52 3.84 7.02 4.03
CA LEU A 52 3.76 8.04 3.00
C LEU A 52 5.05 8.04 2.17
N ILE A 53 5.08 7.26 1.10
CA ILE A 53 6.12 7.38 0.08
C ILE A 53 5.87 8.70 -0.67
N THR A 54 6.48 9.79 -0.19
CA THR A 54 6.46 11.07 -0.89
C THR A 54 7.48 11.00 -2.02
N LEU A 55 7.05 10.61 -3.21
CA LEU A 55 7.89 10.68 -4.40
C LEU A 55 8.11 12.15 -4.77
N ARG A 56 9.28 12.67 -4.40
CA ARG A 56 9.68 14.06 -4.70
C ARG A 56 10.00 14.18 -6.19
N PRO A 57 9.39 15.13 -6.93
CA PRO A 57 9.78 15.38 -8.31
C PRO A 57 11.25 15.80 -8.39
N PRO A 58 12.01 15.37 -9.42
CA PRO A 58 13.38 15.82 -9.62
C PRO A 58 13.39 17.35 -9.82
N GLY A 59 14.21 18.05 -9.05
CA GLY A 59 14.37 19.52 -9.13
C GLY A 59 14.00 20.30 -7.87
N GLN A 60 13.42 19.67 -6.85
CA GLN A 60 13.35 20.27 -5.51
C GLN A 60 14.43 19.66 -4.63
N PHE A 61 15.57 20.35 -4.46
CA PHE A 61 16.48 20.13 -3.34
C PHE A 61 16.15 21.17 -2.25
N PRO A 62 16.23 20.84 -0.95
CA PRO A 62 16.21 21.86 0.09
C PRO A 62 17.62 22.45 0.17
N GLY A 63 17.86 23.61 -0.47
CA GLY A 63 19.16 24.28 -0.35
C GLY A 63 19.58 25.26 -1.45
N GLY A 64 18.80 25.44 -2.53
CA GLY A 64 19.12 26.44 -3.56
C GLY A 64 18.48 27.81 -3.26
N PRO A 65 19.21 28.94 -3.41
CA PRO A 65 18.64 30.26 -3.15
C PRO A 65 17.51 30.54 -4.14
N ARG A 66 16.29 30.75 -3.62
CA ARG A 66 15.15 31.23 -4.41
C ARG A 66 15.41 32.68 -4.81
N ALA A 67 15.80 32.90 -6.06
CA ALA A 67 15.63 34.19 -6.71
C ALA A 67 14.13 34.41 -6.96
N GLY A 68 13.43 34.97 -5.96
CA GLY A 68 12.08 35.49 -6.12
C GLY A 68 12.10 36.84 -6.87
N PRO A 69 11.05 37.17 -7.63
CA PRO A 69 10.93 38.49 -8.23
C PRO A 69 10.78 39.57 -7.13
N PRO A 70 11.25 40.81 -7.35
CA PRO A 70 11.26 41.82 -6.30
C PRO A 70 9.87 42.41 -6.09
N GLY A 71 9.48 42.52 -4.82
CA GLY A 71 8.53 43.53 -4.35
C GLY A 71 7.10 43.06 -4.06
N ARG A 72 6.74 43.03 -2.76
CA ARG A 72 5.87 44.07 -2.16
C ARG A 72 5.89 43.91 -0.64
N ALA A 73 6.29 44.96 0.07
CA ALA A 73 6.19 45.07 1.51
C ALA A 73 4.71 45.02 1.95
N GLY A 74 4.40 44.24 3.00
CA GLY A 74 3.05 44.12 3.52
C GLY A 74 2.97 43.39 4.87
N ARG A 75 3.10 44.18 5.94
CA ARG A 75 2.60 44.06 7.33
C ARG A 75 2.74 42.74 8.14
N PRO A 76 3.18 42.81 9.42
CA PRO A 76 3.23 41.67 10.34
C PRO A 76 1.84 41.36 10.92
N VAL A 77 1.52 40.08 11.02
CA VAL A 77 0.34 39.55 11.73
C VAL A 77 0.77 39.15 13.15
N PRO A 78 0.05 39.55 14.21
CA PRO A 78 0.45 39.24 15.59
C PRO A 78 0.18 37.77 15.95
N SER A 79 1.13 37.16 16.66
CA SER A 79 0.98 35.84 17.29
C SER A 79 0.10 35.93 18.54
N PRO A 80 -0.82 34.97 18.80
CA PRO A 80 -1.47 34.85 20.10
C PRO A 80 -0.55 34.14 21.11
N PRO A 81 -0.71 34.42 22.42
CA PRO A 81 0.22 34.00 23.46
C PRO A 81 0.05 32.52 23.85
N ALA A 82 1.10 32.00 24.47
CA ALA A 82 1.16 30.70 25.10
C ALA A 82 0.26 30.62 26.34
N GLY A 83 -0.52 29.53 26.43
CA GLY A 83 -1.09 29.04 27.70
C GLY A 83 -2.59 29.21 27.89
N ALA A 84 -3.38 28.21 27.47
CA ALA A 84 -4.58 27.77 28.17
C ALA A 84 -5.00 26.39 27.64
N ALA A 85 -5.01 25.42 28.55
CA ALA A 85 -5.49 24.07 28.30
C ALA A 85 -7.03 24.04 28.20
N THR A 86 -7.56 23.28 27.26
CA THR A 86 -8.85 22.60 27.42
C THR A 86 -8.83 21.31 26.62
N TRP A 87 -8.96 20.21 27.34
CA TRP A 87 -9.27 18.91 26.76
C TRP A 87 -10.72 18.91 26.25
N SER A 88 -10.91 18.17 25.16
CA SER A 88 -12.05 17.31 24.86
C SER A 88 -12.81 17.64 23.57
N ARG A 89 -13.02 16.54 22.82
CA ARG A 89 -14.00 16.27 21.76
C ARG A 89 -13.64 16.71 20.34
N VAL A 90 -13.02 15.81 19.58
CA VAL A 90 -13.66 15.16 18.41
C VAL A 90 -13.09 13.75 18.24
N SER A 91 -13.77 12.75 18.81
CA SER A 91 -13.83 11.41 18.20
C SER A 91 -15.13 11.37 17.41
N MET A 92 -15.07 11.67 16.12
CA MET A 92 -16.00 11.24 15.07
C MET A 92 -15.29 11.46 13.74
N LEU A 93 -15.35 10.45 12.85
CA LEU A 93 -14.73 10.32 11.53
C LEU A 93 -13.35 9.64 11.50
N SER A 94 -13.34 8.32 11.73
CA SER A 94 -12.51 7.44 10.89
C SER A 94 -13.42 6.64 9.96
N THR A 95 -14.12 7.41 9.14
CA THR A 95 -14.67 7.00 7.86
C THR A 95 -14.28 8.11 6.88
N ALA A 96 -13.62 7.71 5.80
CA ALA A 96 -13.20 8.51 4.65
C ALA A 96 -12.02 9.49 4.84
N ALA A 97 -10.86 9.05 4.35
CA ALA A 97 -10.06 9.86 3.44
C ALA A 97 -9.56 9.01 2.25
N TYR A 98 -10.45 8.24 1.61
CA TYR A 98 -10.39 8.05 0.16
C TYR A 98 -11.09 9.25 -0.49
N ALA A 99 -10.61 10.46 -0.19
CA ALA A 99 -11.09 11.69 -0.80
C ALA A 99 -10.34 11.90 -2.12
N THR A 100 -11.03 11.59 -3.22
CA THR A 100 -11.04 12.41 -4.45
C THR A 100 -9.81 13.27 -4.73
N GLY A 101 -8.71 12.62 -5.12
CA GLY A 101 -7.57 13.29 -5.73
C GLY A 101 -7.88 13.70 -7.16
N ARG A 102 -8.62 14.80 -7.34
CA ARG A 102 -8.69 15.54 -8.61
C ARG A 102 -7.33 16.21 -8.81
N GLY A 103 -6.38 15.49 -9.41
CA GLY A 103 -5.13 16.09 -9.89
C GLY A 103 -5.43 17.09 -11.02
N PRO A 104 -4.66 18.17 -11.16
CA PRO A 104 -4.87 19.13 -12.23
C PRO A 104 -4.65 18.43 -13.58
N GLN A 105 -5.63 18.49 -14.47
CA GLN A 105 -5.45 18.15 -15.88
C GLN A 105 -4.45 19.13 -16.49
N ILE A 106 -3.18 18.75 -16.53
CA ILE A 106 -2.17 19.46 -17.32
C ILE A 106 -2.43 19.03 -18.77
N GLY A 107 -2.93 19.98 -19.55
CA GLY A 107 -3.23 19.81 -20.97
C GLY A 107 -2.04 19.28 -21.75
N ALA A 108 -2.37 18.50 -22.78
CA ALA A 108 -1.45 17.96 -23.76
C ALA A 108 -0.62 19.10 -24.40
N ARG A 109 0.61 19.27 -23.94
CA ARG A 109 1.70 19.82 -24.74
C ARG A 109 2.80 18.77 -24.79
N GLN A 110 3.06 18.31 -26.00
CA GLN A 110 4.15 17.42 -26.35
C GLN A 110 5.43 17.88 -25.65
N ARG A 111 5.94 17.04 -24.76
CA ARG A 111 7.20 17.25 -24.06
C ARG A 111 8.28 16.46 -24.81
N PRO A 112 9.44 17.04 -25.12
CA PRO A 112 10.51 16.34 -25.84
C PRO A 112 11.05 15.16 -25.01
N PRO A 113 11.71 14.17 -25.63
CA PRO A 113 12.10 12.94 -24.97
C PRO A 113 13.26 13.20 -24.00
N MET A 114 12.93 13.46 -22.73
CA MET A 114 13.88 13.40 -21.62
C MET A 114 13.98 11.94 -21.19
N GLY A 115 14.94 11.21 -21.75
CA GLY A 115 15.24 9.85 -21.32
C GLY A 115 16.10 9.83 -20.05
N GLY A 116 15.76 8.94 -19.13
CA GLY A 116 16.66 8.45 -18.07
C GLY A 116 16.26 8.80 -16.63
N GLY A 117 15.00 9.16 -16.37
CA GLY A 117 14.52 9.36 -15.00
C GLY A 117 14.05 8.05 -14.34
N PRO A 118 14.04 7.94 -12.99
CA PRO A 118 13.42 6.80 -12.29
C PRO A 118 11.91 6.65 -12.59
N PHE A 119 11.28 7.69 -13.15
CA PHE A 119 9.88 7.69 -13.62
C PHE A 119 9.72 7.13 -15.03
N ASP A 120 10.81 6.83 -15.74
CA ASP A 120 10.76 6.13 -17.03
C ASP A 120 10.67 4.61 -16.86
N ASP A 121 10.87 4.10 -15.63
CA ASP A 121 10.61 2.69 -15.33
C ASP A 121 9.10 2.41 -15.50
N PRO A 122 8.72 1.51 -16.43
CA PRO A 122 7.34 1.15 -16.68
C PRO A 122 6.59 0.69 -15.42
N LEU A 123 7.28 0.05 -14.47
CA LEU A 123 6.71 -0.35 -13.19
C LEU A 123 6.38 0.86 -12.32
N ILE A 124 7.27 1.84 -12.20
CA ILE A 124 7.01 3.05 -11.41
C ILE A 124 5.85 3.85 -12.01
N ARG A 125 5.75 3.93 -13.35
CA ARG A 125 4.59 4.52 -14.03
C ARG A 125 3.30 3.77 -13.68
N LEU A 126 3.31 2.45 -13.70
CA LEU A 126 2.14 1.63 -13.35
C LEU A 126 1.70 1.86 -11.90
N LEU A 127 2.64 1.90 -10.95
CA LEU A 127 2.36 2.10 -9.53
C LEU A 127 1.87 3.51 -9.19
N THR A 128 2.27 4.51 -9.99
CA THR A 128 1.84 5.91 -9.85
C THR A 128 0.61 6.26 -10.68
N THR A 129 0.18 5.36 -11.57
CA THR A 129 -1.11 5.46 -12.25
C THR A 129 -2.20 5.37 -11.17
N GLY A 130 -2.86 6.49 -10.90
CA GLY A 130 -3.87 6.59 -9.84
C GLY A 130 -5.00 5.56 -9.98
N GLY A 131 -5.86 5.46 -8.96
CA GLY A 131 -7.03 4.57 -9.01
C GLY A 131 -6.77 3.14 -8.52
N ARG A 132 -5.93 2.96 -7.49
CA ARG A 132 -5.71 1.69 -6.76
C ARG A 132 -5.11 0.56 -7.60
N LEU A 133 -4.56 0.88 -8.78
CA LEU A 133 -4.00 -0.11 -9.69
C LEU A 133 -2.76 -0.80 -9.09
N GLY A 134 -1.86 -0.01 -8.46
CA GLY A 134 -0.70 -0.53 -7.73
C GLY A 134 -1.09 -1.46 -6.58
N ASP A 135 -2.15 -1.14 -5.83
CA ASP A 135 -2.65 -1.98 -4.73
C ASP A 135 -3.16 -3.33 -5.24
N ARG A 136 -3.88 -3.31 -6.37
CA ARG A 136 -4.38 -4.55 -6.99
C ARG A 136 -3.23 -5.42 -7.52
N LEU A 137 -2.19 -4.80 -8.08
CA LEU A 137 -1.00 -5.55 -8.50
C LEU A 137 -0.27 -6.14 -7.30
N ALA A 138 -0.12 -5.37 -6.21
CA ALA A 138 0.46 -5.86 -4.96
C ALA A 138 -0.35 -7.03 -4.38
N ALA A 139 -1.69 -6.95 -4.42
CA ALA A 139 -2.58 -8.04 -3.99
C ALA A 139 -2.36 -9.30 -4.84
N GLN A 140 -2.25 -9.15 -6.15
CA GLN A 140 -1.99 -10.27 -7.04
C GLN A 140 -0.61 -10.89 -6.81
N VAL A 141 0.44 -10.08 -6.67
CA VAL A 141 1.80 -10.57 -6.38
C VAL A 141 1.82 -11.30 -5.04
N ALA A 142 1.20 -10.73 -3.99
CA ALA A 142 1.10 -11.37 -2.69
C ALA A 142 0.37 -12.71 -2.75
N ALA A 143 -0.77 -12.77 -3.45
CA ALA A 143 -1.54 -14.00 -3.60
C ALA A 143 -0.75 -15.11 -4.33
N ILE A 144 -0.07 -14.77 -5.43
CA ILE A 144 0.76 -15.74 -6.18
C ILE A 144 1.88 -16.28 -5.31
N TRP A 145 2.56 -15.41 -4.54
CA TRP A 145 3.65 -15.86 -3.68
C TRP A 145 3.17 -16.63 -2.45
N ALA A 146 2.00 -16.29 -1.90
CA ALA A 146 1.37 -17.07 -0.84
C ALA A 146 1.04 -18.50 -1.32
N GLU A 147 0.48 -18.64 -2.53
CA GLU A 147 0.20 -19.93 -3.15
C GLU A 147 1.48 -20.75 -3.39
N ARG A 148 2.54 -20.11 -3.88
CA ARG A 148 3.86 -20.75 -4.06
C ARG A 148 4.46 -21.24 -2.74
N LEU A 149 4.36 -20.45 -1.68
CA LEU A 149 4.80 -20.87 -0.35
C LEU A 149 3.98 -22.06 0.17
N ALA A 150 2.66 -22.03 -0.01
CA ALA A 150 1.77 -23.10 0.43
C ALA A 150 1.99 -24.42 -0.32
N THR A 151 2.35 -24.35 -1.61
CA THR A 151 2.64 -25.51 -2.47
C THR A 151 4.09 -26.00 -2.40
N GLY A 152 4.96 -25.29 -1.66
CA GLY A 152 6.38 -25.65 -1.53
C GLY A 152 7.18 -25.42 -2.83
N ASP A 153 6.82 -24.40 -3.62
CA ASP A 153 7.52 -24.05 -4.86
C ASP A 153 9.02 -23.82 -4.58
N PRO A 154 9.94 -24.57 -5.24
CA PRO A 154 11.38 -24.44 -5.04
C PRO A 154 11.92 -23.02 -5.28
N SER A 155 11.24 -22.22 -6.11
CA SER A 155 11.63 -20.82 -6.38
C SER A 155 11.45 -19.90 -5.16
N ALA A 156 10.70 -20.33 -4.14
CA ALA A 156 10.48 -19.54 -2.92
C ALA A 156 11.72 -19.46 -2.03
N GLY A 157 12.60 -20.48 -2.03
CA GLY A 157 13.77 -20.52 -1.14
C GLY A 157 14.69 -19.30 -1.31
N GLY A 158 15.03 -18.96 -2.55
CA GLY A 158 15.85 -17.77 -2.85
C GLY A 158 15.13 -16.42 -2.70
N LYS A 159 13.83 -16.42 -2.42
CA LYS A 159 13.01 -15.22 -2.28
C LYS A 159 12.51 -14.98 -0.85
N TYR A 160 12.75 -15.92 0.06
CA TYR A 160 12.32 -15.85 1.46
C TYR A 160 12.69 -14.50 2.13
N PRO A 161 13.92 -13.96 2.00
CA PRO A 161 14.25 -12.66 2.62
C PRO A 161 13.39 -11.50 2.10
N ALA A 162 13.09 -11.49 0.79
CA ALA A 162 12.25 -10.45 0.19
C ALA A 162 10.78 -10.57 0.62
N LEU A 163 10.27 -11.80 0.74
CA LEU A 163 8.93 -12.10 1.24
C LEU A 163 8.79 -11.70 2.71
N SER A 164 9.76 -12.07 3.55
CA SER A 164 9.82 -11.70 4.96
C SER A 164 9.88 -10.18 5.13
N ALA A 165 10.73 -9.48 4.38
CA ALA A 165 10.79 -8.02 4.43
C ALA A 165 9.48 -7.35 3.99
N ALA A 166 8.80 -7.89 2.97
CA ALA A 166 7.52 -7.38 2.48
C ALA A 166 6.39 -7.54 3.52
N LEU A 167 6.37 -8.66 4.24
CA LEU A 167 5.45 -8.90 5.36
C LEU A 167 5.79 -7.99 6.53
N TYR A 168 7.06 -7.97 6.95
CA TYR A 168 7.55 -7.16 8.06
C TYR A 168 7.15 -5.69 7.91
N GLY A 169 7.42 -5.10 6.74
CA GLY A 169 7.13 -3.69 6.50
C GLY A 169 5.65 -3.32 6.62
N ARG A 170 4.75 -4.20 6.16
CA ARG A 170 3.29 -3.98 6.18
C ARG A 170 2.68 -4.26 7.54
N ALA A 171 3.04 -5.37 8.16
CA ALA A 171 2.56 -5.72 9.48
C ALA A 171 3.04 -4.70 10.53
N SER A 172 4.31 -4.28 10.48
CA SER A 172 4.83 -3.25 11.39
C SER A 172 4.13 -1.91 11.21
N ALA A 173 3.89 -1.48 9.97
CA ALA A 173 3.13 -0.25 9.69
C ALA A 173 1.69 -0.33 10.23
N ALA A 174 1.02 -1.48 10.06
CA ALA A 174 -0.32 -1.70 10.57
C ALA A 174 -0.38 -1.72 12.10
N VAL A 175 0.57 -2.40 12.77
CA VAL A 175 0.65 -2.47 14.24
C VAL A 175 0.91 -1.09 14.84
N ARG A 176 1.86 -0.32 14.28
CA ARG A 176 2.17 1.04 14.73
C ARG A 176 0.98 1.98 14.58
N ALA A 177 0.31 1.93 13.43
CA ALA A 177 -0.90 2.72 13.20
C ALA A 177 -2.03 2.33 14.15
N TRP A 178 -2.22 1.03 14.39
CA TRP A 178 -3.24 0.50 15.29
C TRP A 178 -3.05 0.94 16.74
N LEU A 179 -1.81 0.86 17.23
CA LEU A 179 -1.48 1.24 18.61
C LEU A 179 -1.31 2.75 18.79
N GLY A 180 -1.26 3.51 17.70
CA GLY A 180 -1.02 4.95 17.73
C GLY A 180 0.40 5.33 18.14
N ASP A 181 1.34 4.38 18.13
CA ASP A 181 2.75 4.61 18.45
C ASP A 181 3.63 4.28 17.24
N PRO A 182 4.18 5.29 16.54
CA PRO A 182 5.04 5.07 15.38
C PRO A 182 6.43 4.53 15.74
N ARG A 183 6.84 4.59 17.01
CA ARG A 183 8.19 4.23 17.48
C ARG A 183 8.23 2.91 18.23
N ILE A 184 7.10 2.27 18.48
CA ILE A 184 7.07 0.97 19.13
C ILE A 184 7.89 -0.04 18.31
N ASP A 185 8.69 -0.83 19.02
CA ASP A 185 9.44 -1.92 18.43
C ASP A 185 8.45 -3.02 18.01
N VAL A 186 8.60 -3.48 16.77
CA VAL A 186 7.75 -4.51 16.20
C VAL A 186 8.65 -5.56 15.55
N ALA A 187 8.61 -6.75 16.12
CA ALA A 187 9.16 -7.95 15.52
C ALA A 187 8.05 -8.65 14.73
N VAL A 188 8.34 -9.07 13.50
CA VAL A 188 7.41 -9.84 12.68
C VAL A 188 8.09 -11.15 12.29
N GLU A 189 7.49 -12.25 12.71
CA GLU A 189 7.89 -13.59 12.34
C GLU A 189 6.98 -14.10 11.22
N MET A 190 7.59 -14.55 10.12
CA MET A 190 6.85 -15.14 9.02
C MET A 190 6.69 -16.64 9.26
N ILE A 191 5.49 -17.05 9.66
CA ILE A 191 5.13 -18.44 9.96
C ILE A 191 4.54 -19.16 8.73
N PRO A 192 4.55 -20.50 8.69
CA PRO A 192 3.82 -21.26 7.68
C PRO A 192 2.31 -20.99 7.72
N ALA A 193 1.63 -21.14 6.58
CA ALA A 193 0.17 -20.94 6.49
C ALA A 193 -0.65 -21.92 7.35
N THR A 194 -0.06 -23.06 7.73
CA THR A 194 -0.66 -24.08 8.60
C THR A 194 -0.62 -23.70 10.07
N GLU A 195 0.25 -22.77 10.46
CA GLU A 195 0.40 -22.33 11.84
C GLU A 195 -0.57 -21.19 12.15
N ARG A 196 -1.08 -21.14 13.39
CA ARG A 196 -2.06 -20.14 13.78
C ARG A 196 -1.38 -18.77 13.99
N PRO A 197 -1.81 -17.70 13.32
CA PRO A 197 -1.26 -16.38 13.53
C PRO A 197 -1.54 -15.87 14.94
N SER A 198 -0.59 -15.12 15.48
CA SER A 198 -0.71 -14.55 16.82
C SER A 198 0.02 -13.21 16.92
N ILE A 199 -0.34 -12.44 17.95
CA ILE A 199 0.35 -11.21 18.29
C ILE A 199 0.39 -11.09 19.81
N SER A 200 1.54 -10.77 20.35
CA SER A 200 1.79 -10.71 21.78
C SER A 200 2.68 -9.53 22.15
N ARG A 201 2.65 -9.17 23.44
CA ARG A 201 3.55 -8.17 24.00
C ARG A 201 4.80 -8.88 24.51
N GLY A 202 5.95 -8.54 23.95
CA GLY A 202 7.26 -8.90 24.48
C GLY A 202 7.76 -7.86 25.50
N GLU A 203 8.97 -8.06 25.99
CA GLU A 203 9.61 -7.13 26.93
C GLU A 203 9.94 -5.77 26.30
N SER A 204 10.38 -5.77 25.03
CA SER A 204 10.82 -4.56 24.32
C SER A 204 9.79 -3.99 23.34
N GLY A 205 8.68 -4.69 23.07
CA GLY A 205 7.76 -4.30 22.02
C GLY A 205 6.66 -5.32 21.72
N ILE A 206 6.27 -5.38 20.45
CA ILE A 206 5.22 -6.25 19.94
C ILE A 206 5.84 -7.32 19.05
N THR A 207 5.47 -8.58 19.25
CA THR A 207 5.81 -9.68 18.35
C THR A 207 4.56 -10.13 17.62
N ALA A 208 4.60 -10.15 16.29
CA ALA A 208 3.52 -10.64 15.44
C ALA A 208 4.01 -11.84 14.63
N ALA A 209 3.41 -13.01 14.84
CA ALA A 209 3.63 -14.21 14.05
C ALA A 209 2.52 -14.30 13.00
N LEU A 210 2.85 -14.08 11.72
CA LEU A 210 1.88 -13.97 10.63
C LEU A 210 2.31 -14.78 9.40
N PRO A 211 1.38 -15.48 8.73
CA PRO A 211 1.70 -16.11 7.45
C PRO A 211 1.82 -15.05 6.37
N PHE A 212 2.60 -15.32 5.32
CA PHE A 212 2.73 -14.40 4.19
C PHE A 212 1.39 -14.09 3.50
N ALA A 213 0.47 -15.06 3.49
CA ALA A 213 -0.90 -14.92 2.95
C ALA A 213 -1.70 -13.77 3.61
N TRP A 214 -1.32 -13.35 4.83
CA TRP A 214 -1.91 -12.21 5.52
C TRP A 214 -1.91 -10.93 4.66
N ILE A 215 -0.89 -10.74 3.81
CA ILE A 215 -0.82 -9.58 2.92
C ILE A 215 -2.01 -9.57 1.95
N SER A 216 -2.26 -10.69 1.26
CA SER A 216 -3.36 -10.79 0.29
C SER A 216 -4.74 -10.89 0.94
N GLU A 217 -4.85 -11.53 2.10
CA GLU A 217 -6.14 -11.82 2.74
C GLU A 217 -6.63 -10.69 3.64
N VAL A 218 -5.71 -9.96 4.27
CA VAL A 218 -6.04 -8.99 5.32
C VAL A 218 -5.55 -7.58 4.95
N TRP A 219 -4.28 -7.42 4.58
CA TRP A 219 -3.73 -6.09 4.34
C TRP A 219 -4.27 -5.45 3.06
N THR A 220 -4.20 -6.13 1.91
CA THR A 220 -4.65 -5.57 0.63
C THR A 220 -6.13 -5.23 0.54
N PRO A 221 -7.06 -5.99 1.17
CA PRO A 221 -8.47 -5.57 1.22
C PRO A 221 -8.73 -4.43 2.21
N GLY A 222 -7.72 -4.00 2.99
CA GLY A 222 -7.83 -2.91 3.96
C GLY A 222 -8.39 -3.35 5.31
N LEU A 223 -8.19 -4.61 5.69
CA LEU A 223 -8.78 -5.23 6.88
C LEU A 223 -7.81 -5.34 8.06
N ALA A 224 -6.55 -4.88 7.90
CA ALA A 224 -5.51 -5.02 8.92
C ALA A 224 -5.91 -4.46 10.29
N VAL A 225 -6.68 -3.36 10.30
CA VAL A 225 -7.22 -2.76 11.52
C VAL A 225 -8.68 -2.39 11.30
N LEU A 226 -9.58 -2.99 12.09
CA LEU A 226 -11.03 -2.74 12.01
C LEU A 226 -11.60 -2.55 13.39
N LEU A 227 -12.40 -1.48 13.57
CA LEU A 227 -13.06 -1.16 14.84
C LEU A 227 -12.09 -1.15 16.05
N GLY A 228 -10.87 -0.64 15.84
CA GLY A 228 -9.82 -0.59 16.88
C GLY A 228 -9.18 -1.94 17.21
N ARG A 229 -9.36 -2.96 16.36
CA ARG A 229 -8.81 -4.31 16.54
C ARG A 229 -7.89 -4.67 15.39
N PHE A 230 -6.80 -5.36 15.70
CA PHE A 230 -5.88 -5.89 14.69
C PHE A 230 -6.37 -7.23 14.19
N THR A 231 -6.42 -7.41 12.87
CA THR A 231 -6.88 -8.65 12.23
C THR A 231 -5.72 -9.60 12.00
N LEU A 232 -5.81 -10.81 12.56
CA LEU A 232 -4.81 -11.87 12.44
C LEU A 232 -5.00 -12.72 11.19
N ARG A 233 -6.26 -13.02 10.83
CA ARG A 233 -6.63 -13.72 9.59
C ARG A 233 -8.12 -13.60 9.31
N THR A 234 -8.49 -13.92 8.08
CA THR A 234 -9.88 -14.15 7.68
C THR A 234 -10.25 -15.60 8.00
N LEU A 235 -11.35 -15.80 8.72
CA LEU A 235 -11.88 -17.14 9.04
C LEU A 235 -12.85 -17.59 7.95
N GLU A 236 -13.76 -16.71 7.56
CA GLU A 236 -14.78 -16.96 6.55
C GLU A 236 -14.99 -15.71 5.71
N SER A 237 -15.22 -15.89 4.42
CA SER A 237 -15.58 -14.81 3.50
C SER A 237 -16.58 -15.35 2.49
N ASP A 238 -17.78 -14.78 2.51
CA ASP A 238 -18.81 -15.03 1.49
C ASP A 238 -19.29 -13.70 0.87
N HIS A 239 -20.37 -13.73 0.09
CA HIS A 239 -20.90 -12.55 -0.59
C HIS A 239 -21.67 -11.57 0.32
N ARG A 240 -21.94 -11.93 1.58
CA ARG A 240 -22.77 -11.20 2.55
C ARG A 240 -22.04 -10.91 3.85
N HIS A 241 -21.10 -11.76 4.23
CA HIS A 241 -20.44 -11.74 5.52
C HIS A 241 -18.94 -12.02 5.40
N LEU A 242 -18.19 -11.32 6.24
CA LEU A 242 -16.76 -11.52 6.44
C LEU A 242 -16.53 -11.76 7.94
N VAL A 243 -15.94 -12.90 8.29
CA VAL A 243 -15.61 -13.26 9.67
C VAL A 243 -14.09 -13.19 9.85
N LEU A 244 -13.65 -12.37 10.79
CA LEU A 244 -12.25 -12.07 11.03
C LEU A 244 -11.83 -12.51 12.43
N GLU A 245 -10.65 -13.12 12.55
CA GLU A 245 -10.01 -13.34 13.84
C GLU A 245 -9.23 -12.09 14.23
N THR A 246 -9.59 -11.46 15.35
CA THR A 246 -9.06 -10.15 15.73
C THR A 246 -8.62 -10.05 17.18
N VAL A 247 -7.63 -9.21 17.47
CA VAL A 247 -7.18 -8.90 18.84
C VAL A 247 -7.42 -7.43 19.19
N GLY A 248 -7.73 -7.14 20.45
CA GLY A 248 -7.86 -5.77 20.94
C GLY A 248 -6.50 -5.17 21.34
N SER A 249 -6.40 -3.84 21.48
CA SER A 249 -5.14 -3.14 21.77
C SER A 249 -4.49 -3.53 23.10
N GLY A 250 -5.28 -4.09 24.02
CA GLY A 250 -4.79 -4.71 25.26
C GLY A 250 -4.17 -6.11 25.08
N LEU A 251 -4.12 -6.65 23.86
CA LEU A 251 -3.55 -7.96 23.52
C LEU A 251 -4.13 -9.13 24.34
N GLY A 252 -5.40 -9.00 24.73
CA GLY A 252 -6.18 -10.07 25.36
C GLY A 252 -6.56 -11.18 24.37
N PRO A 253 -7.52 -12.06 24.72
CA PRO A 253 -7.90 -13.17 23.86
C PRO A 253 -8.39 -12.71 22.48
N THR A 254 -8.10 -13.52 21.47
CA THR A 254 -8.63 -13.35 20.11
C THR A 254 -10.15 -13.45 20.11
N ARG A 255 -10.81 -12.64 19.28
CA ARG A 255 -12.27 -12.63 19.11
C ARG A 255 -12.63 -12.64 17.63
N ALA A 256 -13.67 -13.39 17.29
CA ALA A 256 -14.29 -13.32 15.96
C ALA A 256 -15.08 -12.01 15.81
N LEU A 257 -14.83 -11.28 14.72
CA LEU A 257 -15.57 -10.10 14.30
C LEU A 257 -16.28 -10.41 12.98
N THR A 258 -17.61 -10.29 12.97
CA THR A 258 -18.44 -10.48 11.76
C THR A 258 -18.81 -9.13 11.18
N ILE A 259 -18.58 -8.95 9.89
CA ILE A 259 -18.88 -7.73 9.13
C ILE A 259 -19.87 -8.09 8.03
N GLY A 260 -20.95 -7.31 7.90
CA GLY A 260 -21.84 -7.38 6.73
C GLY A 260 -21.26 -6.59 5.56
N LEU A 261 -21.31 -7.16 4.35
CA LEU A 261 -20.77 -6.57 3.11
C LEU A 261 -21.84 -5.80 2.32
#